data_AF-A0A8I2K3N5-F1
#
_entry.id   AF-A0A8I2K3N5-F1
#
_cell.length_a   1.000
_cell.length_b   1.000
_cell.length_c   1.000
_cell.angle_alpha   90.00
_cell.angle_beta   90.00
_cell.angle_gamma   90.00
#
_symmetry.space_group_name_H-M   'P 1'
#
loop_
_entity.id
_entity.type
_entity.pdbx_description
1 polymer ?
#
loop_
_entity_poly.entity_id
_entity_poly.type
_entity_poly.pdbx_seq_one_letter_code
_entity_poly.pdbx_strand_id
1 'polypeptide(L)'
;VVGISVKEHVNIDAVTGFLKGIVTNIKEKETDFTINQRQKLALEELRAVLCRVKEMAAVHSGHAEIIAEEIRRAVEIIGQLMGEITPDDILNKIFSEFCIGK
;
A
#
# COMPACT_ATOMS: atom_id res chain seq x y z
N VAL A 1 32.86 -10.95 -13.02
CA VAL A 1 32.50 -9.89 -13.98
C VAL A 1 32.07 -10.56 -15.27
N VAL A 2 30.82 -10.39 -15.69
CA VAL A 2 30.30 -10.92 -16.95
C VAL A 2 30.31 -9.78 -17.97
N GLY A 3 30.93 -9.99 -19.14
CA GLY A 3 30.87 -9.01 -20.24
C GLY A 3 29.51 -9.08 -20.94
N ILE A 4 28.83 -7.95 -21.10
CA ILE A 4 27.47 -7.88 -21.64
C ILE A 4 27.51 -6.98 -22.88
N SER A 5 26.90 -7.41 -23.99
CA SER A 5 26.78 -6.58 -25.19
C SER A 5 25.33 -6.59 -25.68
N VAL A 6 24.66 -5.45 -25.56
CA VAL A 6 23.27 -5.26 -25.99
C VAL A 6 23.18 -5.27 -27.52
N LYS A 7 24.19 -4.71 -28.21
CA LYS A 7 24.23 -4.65 -29.67
C LYS A 7 24.39 -6.02 -30.33
N GLU A 8 25.19 -6.88 -29.70
CA GLU A 8 25.50 -8.22 -30.23
C GLU A 8 24.60 -9.32 -29.62
N HIS A 9 23.60 -8.94 -28.82
CA HIS A 9 22.74 -9.88 -28.07
C HIS A 9 23.50 -10.90 -27.20
N VAL A 10 24.68 -10.54 -26.69
CA VAL A 10 25.53 -11.44 -25.89
C VAL A 10 25.27 -11.25 -24.40
N ASN A 11 25.04 -12.37 -23.70
CA ASN A 11 24.90 -12.47 -22.23
C ASN A 11 23.71 -11.70 -21.61
N ILE A 12 22.69 -11.35 -22.39
CA ILE A 12 21.44 -10.74 -21.88
C ILE A 12 20.68 -11.72 -20.97
N ASP A 13 20.68 -13.02 -21.31
CA ASP A 13 20.05 -14.06 -20.49
C ASP A 13 20.76 -14.25 -19.15
N ALA A 14 22.07 -14.05 -19.10
CA ALA A 14 22.84 -14.12 -17.86
C ALA A 14 22.44 -12.99 -16.89
N VAL A 15 22.19 -11.79 -17.41
CA VAL A 15 21.66 -10.66 -16.62
C VAL A 15 20.24 -10.95 -16.15
N THR A 16 19.39 -11.47 -17.03
CA THR A 16 18.01 -11.82 -16.70
C THR A 16 17.94 -12.92 -15.64
N GLY A 17 18.79 -13.94 -15.74
CA GLY A 17 18.93 -15.01 -14.75
C GLY A 17 19.44 -14.50 -13.40
N PHE A 18 20.42 -13.58 -13.42
CA PHE A 18 20.91 -12.92 -12.21
C PHE A 18 19.82 -12.09 -11.51
N LEU A 19 19.07 -11.28 -12.27
CA LEU A 19 17.95 -10.50 -11.75
C LEU A 19 16.83 -11.40 -11.21
N LYS A 20 16.49 -12.48 -11.92
CA LYS A 20 15.54 -13.49 -11.42
C LYS A 20 16.01 -14.10 -10.10
N GLY A 21 17.30 -14.44 -9.99
CA GLY A 21 17.89 -14.96 -8.75
C GLY A 21 17.78 -13.99 -7.56
N ILE A 22 17.90 -12.69 -7.81
CA ILE A 22 17.68 -11.64 -6.79
C ILE A 22 16.21 -11.59 -6.39
N VAL A 23 15.29 -11.64 -7.37
CA VAL A 23 13.85 -11.54 -7.13
C VAL A 23 13.30 -12.79 -6.44
N THR A 24 13.78 -13.99 -6.77
CA THR A 24 13.33 -15.25 -6.13
C THR A 24 13.66 -15.35 -4.64
N ASN A 25 14.61 -14.55 -4.14
CA ASN A 25 14.90 -14.45 -2.70
C ASN A 25 13.87 -13.60 -1.94
N ILE A 26 13.02 -12.85 -2.65
CA ILE A 26 11.84 -12.21 -2.08
C ILE A 26 10.81 -13.32 -1.95
N LYS A 27 10.65 -13.88 -0.74
CA LYS A 27 9.65 -14.91 -0.43
C LYS A 27 8.31 -14.50 -1.03
N GLU A 28 7.92 -15.11 -2.15
CA GLU A 28 6.55 -15.07 -2.64
C GLU A 28 5.72 -15.80 -1.59
N LYS A 29 4.92 -15.04 -0.83
CA LYS A 29 3.67 -15.61 -0.36
C LYS A 29 2.84 -15.79 -1.63
N GLU A 30 2.57 -17.04 -2.02
CA GLU A 30 1.50 -17.37 -2.95
C GLU A 30 0.19 -16.83 -2.37
N THR A 31 -0.10 -15.58 -2.64
CA THR A 31 -1.41 -14.99 -2.51
C THR A 31 -1.77 -14.49 -3.89
N ASP A 32 -2.86 -15.00 -4.43
CA ASP A 32 -3.36 -14.78 -5.80
C ASP A 32 -3.79 -13.32 -6.06
N PHE A 33 -3.45 -12.42 -5.14
CA PHE A 33 -3.83 -11.03 -5.13
C PHE A 33 -2.62 -10.17 -4.77
N THR A 34 -2.36 -9.19 -5.62
CA THR A 34 -1.37 -8.14 -5.40
C THR A 34 -2.09 -6.85 -5.07
N ILE A 35 -1.53 -6.07 -4.15
CA ILE A 35 -2.06 -4.77 -3.75
C ILE A 35 -1.02 -3.68 -4.06
N ASN A 36 -1.47 -2.51 -4.46
CA ASN A 36 -0.57 -1.37 -4.68
C ASN A 36 -0.18 -0.68 -3.35
N GLN A 37 0.77 0.24 -3.41
CA GLN A 37 1.26 0.96 -2.23
C GLN A 37 0.15 1.74 -1.50
N ARG A 38 -0.80 2.34 -2.22
CA ARG A 38 -1.93 3.07 -1.62
C ARG A 38 -2.83 2.14 -0.80
N GLN A 39 -3.19 0.99 -1.37
CA GLN A 39 -3.98 -0.04 -0.70
C GLN A 39 -3.25 -0.60 0.53
N LYS A 40 -1.93 -0.82 0.44
CA LYS A 40 -1.12 -1.26 1.57
C LYS A 40 -1.18 -0.25 2.73
N LEU A 41 -0.99 1.04 2.45
CA LEU A 41 -1.02 2.09 3.47
C LEU A 41 -2.39 2.17 4.15
N ALA A 42 -3.48 2.15 3.37
CA ALA A 42 -4.84 2.14 3.90
C ALA A 42 -5.10 0.92 4.80
N LEU A 43 -4.63 -0.27 4.42
CA LEU A 43 -4.76 -1.48 5.25
C LEU A 43 -3.95 -1.39 6.54
N GLU A 44 -2.75 -0.80 6.50
CA GLU A 44 -1.93 -0.56 7.69
C GLU A 44 -2.61 0.41 8.66
N GLU A 45 -3.23 1.47 8.15
CA GLU A 45 -4.02 2.41 8.94
C GLU A 45 -5.27 1.76 9.54
N LEU A 46 -6.05 1.02 8.72
CA LEU A 46 -7.23 0.29 9.17
C LEU A 46 -6.90 -0.67 10.31
N ARG A 47 -5.79 -1.42 10.17
CA ARG A 47 -5.30 -2.30 11.23
C ARG A 47 -5.02 -1.52 12.52
N ALA A 48 -4.37 -0.37 12.43
CA ALA A 48 -4.06 0.44 13.62
C ALA A 48 -5.34 0.94 14.32
N VAL A 49 -6.34 1.41 13.55
CA VAL A 49 -7.67 1.81 14.05
C VAL A 49 -8.34 0.64 14.78
N LEU A 50 -8.41 -0.53 14.16
CA LEU A 50 -9.06 -1.70 14.73
C LEU A 50 -8.36 -2.20 15.99
N CYS A 51 -7.03 -2.13 16.06
CA CYS A 51 -6.28 -2.43 17.28
C CYS A 51 -6.67 -1.48 18.43
N ARG A 52 -6.74 -0.17 18.18
CA ARG A 52 -7.18 0.80 19.19
C ARG A 52 -8.61 0.53 19.66
N VAL A 53 -9.54 0.25 18.73
CA VAL A 53 -10.93 -0.12 19.07
C VAL A 53 -10.95 -1.33 19.99
N LYS A 54 -10.17 -2.38 19.67
CA LYS A 54 -10.08 -3.59 20.49
C LYS A 54 -9.52 -3.30 21.88
N GLU A 55 -8.48 -2.46 21.98
CA GLU A 55 -7.88 -2.05 23.25
C GLU A 55 -8.86 -1.25 24.11
N MET A 56 -9.55 -0.26 23.53
CA MET A 56 -10.55 0.55 24.23
C MET A 56 -11.75 -0.27 24.67
N ALA A 57 -12.20 -1.23 23.86
CA ALA A 57 -13.30 -2.13 24.23
C ALA A 57 -12.93 -3.08 25.38
N ALA A 58 -11.65 -3.42 25.54
CA ALA A 58 -11.17 -4.23 26.65
C ALA A 58 -11.17 -3.45 27.99
N VAL A 59 -10.99 -2.13 27.94
CA VAL A 59 -11.10 -1.25 29.11
C VAL A 59 -12.59 -0.97 29.36
N HIS A 60 -13.24 -1.84 30.12
CA HIS A 60 -14.65 -1.69 30.48
C HIS A 60 -14.90 -0.33 31.12
N SER A 61 -15.91 0.38 30.59
CA SER A 61 -16.50 1.67 31.01
C SER A 61 -15.85 2.96 30.46
N GLY A 62 -16.62 3.69 29.61
CA GLY A 62 -16.43 5.13 29.35
C GLY A 62 -16.21 5.57 27.90
N HIS A 63 -15.81 4.69 26.98
CA HIS A 63 -15.29 5.11 25.67
C HIS A 63 -16.25 4.90 24.49
N ALA A 64 -17.55 4.74 24.71
CA ALA A 64 -18.50 4.40 23.64
C ALA A 64 -18.50 5.41 22.48
N GLU A 65 -18.42 6.71 22.78
CA GLU A 65 -18.35 7.77 21.78
C GLU A 65 -17.04 7.73 20.98
N ILE A 66 -15.91 7.50 21.65
CA ILE A 66 -14.59 7.42 21.01
C ILE A 66 -14.48 6.16 20.16
N ILE A 67 -15.01 5.03 20.65
CA ILE A 67 -15.09 3.78 19.89
C ILE A 67 -15.96 3.96 18.64
N ALA A 68 -17.09 4.65 18.76
CA ALA A 68 -17.95 4.95 17.62
C ALA A 68 -17.23 5.82 16.57
N GLU A 69 -16.43 6.80 17.00
CA GLU A 69 -15.61 7.63 16.10
C GLU A 69 -14.54 6.81 15.38
N GLU A 70 -13.80 5.96 16.10
CA GLU A 70 -12.78 5.10 15.49
C GLU A 70 -13.40 4.08 14.51
N ILE A 71 -14.60 3.56 14.80
CA ILE A 71 -15.34 2.72 13.85
C ILE A 71 -15.75 3.53 12.61
N ARG A 72 -16.20 4.78 12.75
CA ARG A 72 -16.50 5.65 11.59
C ARG A 72 -15.27 5.83 10.71
N ARG A 73 -14.12 6.10 11.32
CA ARG A 73 -12.84 6.21 10.60
C ARG A 73 -12.46 4.91 9.89
N ALA A 74 -12.68 3.74 10.51
CA ALA A 74 -12.46 2.45 9.86
C ALA A 74 -13.33 2.29 8.60
N VAL A 75 -14.59 2.73 8.65
CA VAL A 75 -15.51 2.70 7.50
C VAL A 75 -15.02 3.62 6.38
N GLU A 76 -14.55 4.82 6.69
CA GLU A 76 -13.99 5.75 5.68
C GLU A 76 -12.76 5.15 4.96
N ILE A 77 -11.85 4.51 5.70
CA ILE A 77 -10.68 3.84 5.11
C ILE A 77 -11.11 2.68 4.18
N ILE A 78 -12.15 1.94 4.55
CA ILE A 78 -12.73 0.90 3.70
C ILE A 78 -13.36 1.52 2.45
N GLY A 79 -14.05 2.66 2.58
CA GLY A 79 -14.57 3.43 1.46
C GLY A 79 -13.48 3.80 0.46
N GLN A 80 -12.35 4.32 0.94
CA GLN A 80 -11.19 4.64 0.11
C GLN A 80 -10.62 3.41 -0.64
N LEU A 81 -10.59 2.24 0.03
CA LEU A 81 -10.17 0.97 -0.58
C LEU A 81 -11.13 0.51 -1.68
N MET A 82 -12.42 0.74 -1.52
CA MET A 82 -13.48 0.40 -2.48
C MET A 82 -13.60 1.40 -3.64
N GLY A 83 -12.85 2.50 -3.59
CA GLY A 83 -12.83 3.53 -4.63
C GLY A 83 -13.77 4.70 -4.39
N GLU A 84 -14.24 4.91 -3.15
CA GLU A 84 -14.81 6.21 -2.80
C GLU A 84 -13.74 7.28 -2.94
N ILE A 85 -14.03 8.28 -3.77
CA ILE A 85 -13.13 9.40 -4.04
C ILE A 85 -13.27 10.37 -2.88
N THR A 86 -12.20 10.55 -2.11
CA THR A 86 -12.17 11.59 -1.08
C THR A 86 -11.86 12.96 -1.72
N PRO A 87 -12.27 14.07 -1.09
CA PRO A 87 -11.87 15.40 -1.53
C PRO A 87 -10.34 15.56 -1.65
N ASP A 88 -9.58 14.91 -0.78
CA ASP A 88 -8.12 14.92 -0.82
C ASP A 88 -7.56 14.15 -2.03
N ASP A 89 -8.21 13.08 -2.48
CA ASP A 89 -7.85 12.39 -3.73
C ASP A 89 -8.05 13.33 -4.94
N ILE A 90 -9.11 14.13 -4.92
CA ILE A 90 -9.39 15.12 -5.97
C ILE A 90 -8.32 16.22 -5.95
N LEU A 91 -8.01 16.77 -4.78
CA LEU A 91 -6.98 17.81 -4.63
C LEU A 91 -5.60 17.29 -5.03
N ASN A 92 -5.21 16.11 -4.55
CA ASN A 92 -3.94 15.49 -4.92
C ASN A 92 -3.85 15.22 -6.42
N LYS A 93 -4.93 14.76 -7.05
CA LYS A 93 -4.95 14.59 -8.51
C LYS A 93 -4.78 15.92 -9.23
N ILE A 94 -5.53 16.94 -8.85
CA ILE A 94 -5.41 18.30 -9.41
C ILE A 94 -3.97 18.78 -9.30
N PHE A 95 -3.35 18.72 -8.12
CA PHE A 95 -2.01 19.26 -7.89
C PHE A 95 -0.86 18.36 -8.39
N SER A 96 -1.08 17.06 -8.58
CA SER A 96 -0.07 16.13 -9.11
C SER A 96 0.27 16.36 -10.58
N GLU A 97 -0.64 16.97 -11.34
CA GLU A 97 -0.45 17.30 -12.76
C GLU A 97 0.23 18.68 -12.96
N PHE A 98 0.34 19.51 -11.92
CA PHE A 98 1.08 20.76 -12.01
C PHE A 98 2.56 20.52 -11.73
N CYS A 99 3.41 20.75 -12.75
CA CYS A 99 4.84 20.84 -12.51
C CYS A 99 5.12 21.96 -11.50
N ILE A 100 5.85 21.65 -10.42
CA ILE A 100 6.36 22.64 -9.47
C ILE A 100 7.16 23.67 -10.27
N GLY A 101 6.57 24.84 -10.51
CA GLY A 101 7.20 25.92 -11.29
C GLY A 101 6.34 26.66 -12.32
N LYS A 102 5.00 26.65 -12.23
CA LYS A 102 4.14 27.64 -12.91
C LYS A 102 3.09 28.20 -11.99
#